data_AF-A0A9D4RMR8-F1
#
_entry.id   AF-A0A9D4RMR8-F1
#
_cell.length_a   1.000
_cell.length_b   1.000
_cell.length_c   1.000
_cell.angle_alpha   90.00
_cell.angle_beta   90.00
_cell.angle_gamma   90.00
#
_symmetry.space_group_name_H-M   'P 1'
#
loop_
_entity.id
_entity.type
_entity.pdbx_description
1 polymer ?
#
loop_
_entity_poly.entity_id
_entity_poly.type
_entity_poly.pdbx_seq_one_letter_code
_entity_poly.pdbx_strand_id
1 'polypeptide(L)'
;MMVVYILASLLMSCMLHGVWATPLDDYVNNLDPTYSYETLETFQGEGYTLYNINMTSQSWIPDLQSQPVWWHYLSVIVPDKILIKGACFLLIDGGTNRDSPPKPTDNFVRLTTVIAATTGAIGACLKQIPNEPITFKEDPDRKQRTEEEIIAWGWKTFLENQGADPEILVELPMTKIGFFHSMLSISL
;
A
#
# COMPACT_ATOMS: atom_id res chain seq x y z
N MET A 1 16.21 -30.64 44.38
CA MET A 1 15.24 -31.13 43.38
C MET A 1 14.17 -30.09 43.05
N MET A 2 13.49 -29.47 44.03
CA MET A 2 12.43 -28.47 43.78
C MET A 2 12.86 -27.21 42.99
N VAL A 3 14.08 -26.71 43.20
CA VAL A 3 14.63 -25.52 42.50
C VAL A 3 14.91 -25.76 41.01
N VAL A 4 15.25 -27.00 40.64
CA VAL A 4 15.52 -27.40 39.23
C VAL A 4 14.22 -27.43 38.43
N TYR A 5 13.12 -27.87 39.04
CA TYR A 5 11.79 -27.88 38.40
C TYR A 5 11.23 -26.47 38.20
N ILE A 6 11.50 -25.52 39.12
CA ILE A 6 11.07 -24.12 39.01
C ILE A 6 11.84 -23.38 37.89
N LEU A 7 13.14 -23.63 37.74
CA LEU A 7 13.94 -23.06 36.65
C LEU A 7 13.57 -23.65 35.28
N ALA A 8 13.27 -24.95 35.22
CA ALA A 8 12.82 -25.61 33.99
C ALA A 8 11.44 -25.11 33.52
N SER A 9 10.50 -24.84 34.45
CA SER A 9 9.18 -24.29 34.10
C SER A 9 9.23 -22.81 33.69
N LEU A 10 10.14 -22.01 34.27
CA LEU A 10 10.40 -20.62 33.84
C LEU A 10 11.02 -20.54 32.44
N LEU A 11 11.95 -21.44 32.09
CA LEU A 11 12.56 -21.51 30.75
C LEU A 11 11.58 -22.00 29.67
N MET A 12 10.62 -22.86 30.01
CA MET A 12 9.61 -23.36 29.08
C MET A 12 8.49 -22.35 28.81
N SER A 13 8.22 -21.44 29.76
CA SER A 13 7.30 -20.31 29.59
C SER A 13 7.83 -19.23 28.64
N CYS A 14 9.16 -19.04 28.58
CA CYS A 14 9.78 -18.05 27.70
C CYS A 14 9.84 -18.46 26.21
N MET A 15 9.53 -19.71 25.85
CA MET A 15 9.56 -20.17 24.45
C MET A 15 8.20 -20.13 23.73
N LEU A 16 7.11 -19.73 24.40
CA LEU A 16 5.76 -19.72 23.82
C LEU A 16 5.24 -18.34 23.40
N HIS A 17 6.06 -17.29 23.51
CA HIS A 17 5.76 -16.02 22.85
C HIS A 17 6.42 -16.02 21.47
N GLY A 18 6.02 -16.97 20.61
CA GLY A 18 6.23 -16.81 19.19
C GLY A 18 5.57 -15.49 18.77
N VAL A 19 6.25 -14.65 18.02
CA VAL A 19 5.59 -13.54 17.33
C VAL A 19 4.66 -14.23 16.32
N TRP A 20 3.36 -14.26 16.60
CA TRP A 20 2.38 -14.85 15.69
C TRP A 20 2.25 -13.89 14.51
N ALA A 21 2.94 -14.17 13.41
CA ALA A 21 2.69 -13.51 12.15
C ALA A 21 1.25 -13.81 11.72
N THR A 22 0.50 -12.76 11.39
CA THR A 22 -0.84 -12.87 10.81
C THR A 22 -0.74 -13.03 9.29
N PRO A 23 -1.80 -13.49 8.60
CA PRO A 23 -1.82 -13.47 7.14
C PRO A 23 -1.54 -12.08 6.55
N LEU A 24 -1.92 -11.02 7.27
CA LEU A 24 -1.54 -9.67 6.91
C LEU A 24 -0.02 -9.50 6.98
N ASP A 25 0.61 -9.81 8.12
CA ASP A 25 2.08 -9.70 8.30
C ASP A 25 2.85 -10.47 7.23
N ASP A 26 2.42 -11.70 6.92
CA ASP A 26 3.03 -12.52 5.87
C ASP A 26 2.90 -11.84 4.50
N TYR A 27 1.71 -11.32 4.19
CA TYR A 27 1.43 -10.67 2.90
C TYR A 27 2.25 -9.39 2.71
N VAL A 28 2.25 -8.47 3.69
CA VAL A 28 2.98 -7.19 3.60
C VAL A 28 4.48 -7.39 3.47
N ASN A 29 5.04 -8.38 4.16
CA ASN A 29 6.48 -8.63 4.16
C ASN A 29 6.95 -9.48 2.97
N ASN A 30 6.02 -10.07 2.20
CA ASN A 30 6.38 -10.83 1.01
C ASN A 30 6.94 -9.91 -0.08
N LEU A 31 8.14 -10.22 -0.60
CA LEU A 31 8.74 -9.44 -1.68
C LEU A 31 7.98 -9.66 -2.98
N ASP A 32 7.72 -8.58 -3.72
CA ASP A 32 7.11 -8.66 -5.04
C ASP A 32 8.12 -8.25 -6.12
N PRO A 33 8.50 -9.16 -7.05
CA PRO A 33 9.47 -8.85 -8.09
C PRO A 33 8.94 -7.88 -9.16
N THR A 34 7.65 -7.57 -9.19
CA THR A 34 7.06 -6.61 -10.13
C THR A 34 7.20 -5.16 -9.68
N TYR A 35 7.61 -4.92 -8.42
CA TYR A 35 7.78 -3.58 -7.90
C TYR A 35 8.77 -2.78 -8.75
N SER A 36 8.31 -1.64 -9.25
CA SER A 36 9.11 -0.72 -10.05
C SER A 36 8.50 0.67 -10.02
N TYR A 37 9.29 1.69 -10.38
CA TYR A 37 8.78 3.04 -10.49
C TYR A 37 9.54 3.85 -11.53
N GLU A 38 8.88 4.86 -12.07
CA GLU A 38 9.46 5.86 -12.95
C GLU A 38 8.95 7.26 -12.57
N THR A 39 9.85 8.24 -12.56
CA THR A 39 9.44 9.64 -12.40
C THR A 39 8.87 10.14 -13.71
N LEU A 40 7.61 10.54 -13.71
CA LEU A 40 6.92 11.08 -14.88
C LEU A 40 7.24 12.56 -15.06
N GLU A 41 7.02 13.34 -14.00
CA GLU A 41 7.09 14.80 -14.03
C GLU A 41 7.63 15.33 -12.71
N THR A 42 8.26 16.50 -12.77
CA THR A 42 8.74 17.22 -11.59
C THR A 42 8.26 18.66 -11.66
N PHE A 43 7.69 19.15 -10.56
CA PHE A 43 7.18 20.50 -10.44
C PHE A 43 7.95 21.24 -9.35
N GLN A 44 8.39 22.44 -9.70
CA GLN A 44 9.00 23.36 -8.75
C GLN A 44 7.90 24.24 -8.17
N GLY A 45 7.77 24.23 -6.85
CA GLY A 45 6.84 25.07 -6.10
C GLY A 45 7.57 26.06 -5.20
N GLU A 46 6.82 26.96 -4.58
CA GLU A 46 7.39 27.84 -3.57
C GLU A 46 7.68 27.07 -2.29
N GLY A 47 8.96 26.83 -1.99
CA GLY A 47 9.40 26.15 -0.77
C GLY A 47 9.35 24.62 -0.83
N TYR A 48 9.11 24.03 -2.02
CA TYR A 48 9.08 22.58 -2.20
C TYR A 48 9.36 22.16 -3.65
N THR A 49 9.81 20.92 -3.81
CA THR A 49 9.77 20.18 -5.08
C THR A 49 8.76 19.05 -4.99
N LEU A 50 7.94 18.89 -6.04
CA LEU A 50 7.00 17.78 -6.20
C LEU A 50 7.46 16.84 -7.31
N TYR A 51 7.51 15.55 -7.01
CA TYR A 51 7.78 14.48 -7.96
C TYR A 51 6.51 13.67 -8.19
N ASN A 52 6.06 13.59 -9.44
CA ASN A 52 5.03 12.65 -9.83
C ASN A 52 5.67 11.38 -10.35
N ILE A 53 5.28 10.26 -9.76
CA ILE A 53 5.87 8.95 -10.00
C ILE A 53 4.74 8.01 -10.45
N ASN A 54 5.00 7.24 -11.51
CA ASN A 54 4.23 6.04 -11.81
C ASN A 54 4.92 4.87 -11.12
N MET A 55 4.19 4.17 -10.27
CA MET A 55 4.74 3.12 -9.42
C MET A 55 3.93 1.85 -9.58
N THR A 56 4.57 0.78 -10.03
CA THR A 56 4.04 -0.58 -9.92
C THR A 56 4.31 -1.09 -8.51
N SER A 57 3.24 -1.42 -7.78
CA SER A 57 3.32 -1.79 -6.37
C SER A 57 3.53 -3.28 -6.16
N GLN A 58 2.78 -4.12 -6.88
CA GLN A 58 2.77 -5.57 -6.70
C GLN A 58 1.96 -6.26 -7.81
N SER A 59 1.93 -7.59 -7.77
CA SER A 59 0.93 -8.39 -8.46
C SER A 59 -0.07 -9.02 -7.49
N TRP A 60 -1.36 -8.93 -7.79
CA TRP A 60 -2.45 -9.50 -7.01
C TRP A 60 -3.25 -10.53 -7.81
N ILE A 61 -3.11 -11.79 -7.41
CA ILE A 61 -3.76 -13.03 -7.89
C ILE A 61 -4.12 -12.99 -9.40
N PRO A 62 -3.15 -13.30 -10.30
CA PRO A 62 -3.35 -13.35 -11.76
C PRO A 62 -4.53 -14.18 -12.25
N ASP A 63 -4.88 -15.23 -11.51
CA ASP A 63 -5.97 -16.13 -11.90
C ASP A 63 -7.36 -15.63 -11.52
N LEU A 64 -7.45 -14.63 -10.64
CA LEU A 64 -8.72 -14.12 -10.13
C LEU A 64 -9.35 -13.07 -11.05
N GLN A 65 -8.53 -12.28 -11.76
CA GLN A 65 -8.98 -11.00 -12.29
C GLN A 65 -8.26 -10.52 -13.56
N SER A 66 -8.76 -9.42 -14.14
CA SER A 66 -8.29 -8.87 -15.41
C SER A 66 -7.05 -7.98 -15.32
N GLN A 67 -6.73 -7.41 -14.15
CA GLN A 67 -5.62 -6.47 -13.97
C GLN A 67 -4.72 -6.87 -12.79
N PRO A 68 -3.91 -7.93 -12.95
CA PRO A 68 -3.18 -8.48 -11.83
C PRO A 68 -1.90 -7.73 -11.47
N VAL A 69 -1.39 -6.83 -12.31
CA VAL A 69 -0.26 -5.97 -11.97
C VAL A 69 -0.80 -4.63 -11.54
N TRP A 70 -0.58 -4.26 -10.29
CA TRP A 70 -1.11 -3.04 -9.69
C TRP A 70 -0.12 -1.90 -9.85
N TRP A 71 -0.62 -0.76 -10.33
CA TRP A 71 0.16 0.46 -10.53
C TRP A 71 -0.61 1.71 -10.12
N HIS A 72 0.13 2.73 -9.70
CA HIS A 72 -0.40 3.87 -8.99
C HIS A 72 0.36 5.15 -9.32
N TYR A 73 -0.34 6.28 -9.28
CA TYR A 73 0.30 7.59 -9.21
C TYR A 73 0.66 7.94 -7.77
N LEU A 74 1.94 8.24 -7.55
CA LEU A 74 2.50 8.70 -6.30
C LEU A 74 3.09 10.10 -6.48
N SER A 75 2.50 11.10 -5.83
CA SER A 75 3.05 12.45 -5.77
C SER A 75 3.84 12.62 -4.47
N VAL A 76 5.17 12.73 -4.56
CA VAL A 76 6.06 12.96 -3.42
C VAL A 76 6.41 14.44 -3.35
N ILE A 77 6.17 15.07 -2.20
CA ILE A 77 6.46 16.47 -1.94
C ILE A 77 7.60 16.56 -0.94
N VAL A 78 8.70 17.15 -1.41
CA VAL A 78 9.91 17.40 -0.63
C VAL A 78 10.02 18.90 -0.36
N PRO A 79 9.84 19.35 0.89
CA PRO A 79 10.08 20.75 1.26
C PRO A 79 11.56 21.11 1.10
N ASP A 80 11.86 22.34 0.71
CA ASP A 80 13.24 22.84 0.56
C ASP A 80 14.02 22.77 1.89
N LYS A 81 13.28 22.85 3.01
CA LYS A 81 13.82 22.71 4.36
C LYS A 81 13.11 21.57 5.10
N ILE A 82 13.79 20.44 5.19
CA ILE A 82 13.32 19.27 5.95
C ILE A 82 13.55 19.49 7.45
N LEU A 83 12.48 19.66 8.21
CA LEU A 83 12.48 19.84 9.66
C LEU A 83 12.22 18.52 10.41
N ILE A 84 11.37 17.65 9.85
CA ILE A 84 11.05 16.34 10.41
C ILE A 84 11.91 15.29 9.69
N LYS A 85 12.80 14.64 10.44
CA LYS A 85 13.76 13.67 9.90
C LYS A 85 13.37 12.25 10.29
N GLY A 86 13.60 11.29 9.39
CA GLY A 86 13.31 9.87 9.62
C GLY A 86 11.82 9.53 9.64
N ALA A 87 10.95 10.47 9.27
CA ALA A 87 9.52 10.26 9.15
C ALA A 87 8.97 11.03 7.94
N CYS A 88 7.93 10.46 7.35
CA CYS A 88 7.10 11.08 6.33
C CYS A 88 5.62 10.79 6.66
N PHE A 89 4.71 11.44 5.97
CA PHE A 89 3.30 11.07 6.01
C PHE A 89 2.81 10.68 4.61
N LEU A 90 1.86 9.76 4.59
CA LEU A 90 1.21 9.27 3.38
C LEU A 90 -0.27 9.60 3.46
N LEU A 91 -0.77 10.27 2.43
CA LEU A 91 -2.19 10.44 2.18
C LEU A 91 -2.59 9.44 1.09
N ILE A 92 -3.56 8.59 1.39
CA ILE A 92 -4.14 7.64 0.45
C ILE A 92 -5.44 8.22 -0.09
N ASP A 93 -5.57 8.26 -1.41
CA ASP A 93 -6.75 8.71 -2.14
C ASP A 93 -7.17 7.63 -3.14
N GLY A 94 -8.45 7.65 -3.51
CA GLY A 94 -9.02 6.75 -4.49
C GLY A 94 -8.67 7.17 -5.93
N GLY A 95 -9.58 6.87 -6.85
CA GLY A 95 -9.43 7.13 -8.27
C GLY A 95 -9.17 5.85 -9.05
N THR A 96 -8.91 5.98 -10.35
CA THR A 96 -8.86 4.84 -11.27
C THR A 96 -7.61 4.86 -12.14
N ASN A 97 -7.17 3.68 -12.58
CA ASN A 97 -6.14 3.51 -13.62
C ASN A 97 -6.50 4.13 -14.99
N ARG A 98 -7.67 4.73 -15.13
CA ARG A 98 -8.05 5.53 -16.29
C ARG A 98 -7.74 7.02 -16.13
N ASP A 99 -7.33 7.45 -14.93
CA ASP A 99 -7.03 8.84 -14.66
C ASP A 99 -5.75 9.30 -15.36
N SER A 100 -5.70 10.59 -15.65
CA SER A 100 -4.45 11.26 -16.05
C SER A 100 -3.52 11.38 -14.83
N PRO A 101 -2.19 11.49 -15.05
CA PRO A 101 -1.28 11.83 -13.97
C PRO A 101 -1.75 13.07 -13.19
N PRO A 102 -1.65 13.05 -11.85
CA PRO A 102 -2.18 14.13 -11.02
C PRO A 102 -1.39 15.42 -11.27
N LYS A 103 -2.06 16.56 -11.21
CA LYS A 103 -1.39 17.87 -11.31
C LYS A 103 -1.23 18.49 -9.93
N PRO A 104 -0.32 19.47 -9.73
CA PRO A 104 -0.24 20.21 -8.47
C PRO A 104 -1.56 20.88 -8.03
N THR A 105 -2.51 21.07 -8.96
CA THR A 105 -3.84 21.61 -8.70
C THR A 105 -4.85 20.57 -8.18
N ASP A 106 -4.54 19.27 -8.24
CA ASP A 106 -5.35 18.21 -7.64
C ASP A 106 -5.55 18.49 -6.14
N ASN A 107 -6.75 18.26 -5.63
CA ASN A 107 -7.11 18.67 -4.27
C ASN A 107 -6.31 17.94 -3.19
N PHE A 108 -6.08 16.64 -3.36
CA PHE A 108 -5.35 15.82 -2.38
C PHE A 108 -3.85 16.00 -2.51
N VAL A 109 -3.34 16.18 -3.72
CA VAL A 109 -1.95 16.62 -3.93
C VAL A 109 -1.72 17.97 -3.28
N ARG A 110 -2.58 18.97 -3.54
CA ARG A 110 -2.46 20.31 -2.95
C ARG A 110 -2.56 20.28 -1.42
N LEU A 111 -3.45 19.48 -0.86
CA LEU A 111 -3.54 19.30 0.59
C LEU A 111 -2.24 18.73 1.16
N THR A 112 -1.71 17.68 0.53
CA THR A 112 -0.44 17.05 0.91
C THR A 112 0.70 18.06 0.82
N THR A 113 0.76 18.85 -0.26
CA THR A 113 1.75 19.92 -0.43
C THR A 113 1.70 20.95 0.69
N VAL A 114 0.50 21.45 1.05
CA VAL A 114 0.35 22.45 2.11
C VAL A 114 0.85 21.90 3.44
N ILE A 115 0.51 20.65 3.78
CA ILE A 115 0.97 20.02 5.02
C ILE A 115 2.49 19.86 4.98
N ALA A 116 3.06 19.34 3.89
CA ALA A 116 4.50 19.13 3.74
C ALA A 116 5.28 20.44 3.86
N ALA A 117 4.93 21.45 3.07
CA ALA A 117 5.61 22.73 3.03
C ALA A 117 5.50 23.50 4.36
N THR A 118 4.35 23.43 5.04
CA THR A 118 4.15 24.13 6.32
C THR A 118 4.89 23.45 7.48
N THR A 119 4.96 22.12 7.49
CA THR A 119 5.56 21.36 8.59
C THR A 119 7.04 21.07 8.39
N GLY A 120 7.55 21.16 7.15
CA GLY A 120 8.87 20.70 6.79
C GLY A 120 9.02 19.17 6.84
N ALA A 121 7.90 18.42 6.79
CA ALA A 121 7.90 16.97 6.64
C ALA A 121 7.78 16.60 5.16
N ILE A 122 8.43 15.50 4.75
CA ILE A 122 8.16 14.92 3.43
C ILE A 122 6.74 14.34 3.45
N GLY A 123 5.95 14.67 2.44
CA GLY A 123 4.59 14.18 2.27
C GLY A 123 4.44 13.41 0.97
N ALA A 124 3.60 12.40 0.96
CA ALA A 124 3.24 11.66 -0.26
C ALA A 124 1.73 11.56 -0.41
N CYS A 125 1.23 11.74 -1.62
CA CYS A 125 -0.16 11.48 -2.00
C CYS A 125 -0.16 10.30 -2.96
N LEU A 126 -0.77 9.19 -2.56
CA LEU A 126 -0.88 7.97 -3.33
C LEU A 126 -2.32 7.78 -3.79
N LYS A 127 -2.53 7.70 -5.10
CA LYS A 127 -3.85 7.60 -5.72
C LYS A 127 -4.13 6.20 -6.25
N GLN A 128 -5.36 5.97 -6.70
CA GLN A 128 -5.79 4.74 -7.38
C GLN A 128 -5.72 3.52 -6.45
N ILE A 129 -6.25 3.68 -5.24
CA ILE A 129 -6.41 2.59 -4.27
C ILE A 129 -7.91 2.40 -4.02
N PRO A 130 -8.48 1.23 -4.38
CA PRO A 130 -7.85 0.07 -5.00
C PRO A 130 -7.44 0.32 -6.48
N ASN A 131 -6.64 -0.59 -7.03
CA ASN A 131 -6.23 -0.56 -8.42
C ASN A 131 -7.41 -0.95 -9.34
N GLU A 132 -8.09 0.03 -9.94
CA GLU A 132 -9.41 -0.16 -10.55
C GLU A 132 -9.59 0.48 -11.94
N PRO A 133 -10.55 0.04 -12.78
CA PRO A 133 -11.55 -1.01 -12.53
C PRO A 133 -11.05 -2.43 -12.79
N ILE A 134 -11.64 -3.39 -12.09
CA ILE A 134 -11.32 -4.82 -12.20
C ILE A 134 -12.51 -5.61 -12.72
N THR A 135 -12.27 -6.58 -13.61
CA THR A 135 -13.24 -7.62 -13.94
C THR A 135 -12.74 -8.97 -13.41
N PHE A 136 -13.54 -9.60 -12.58
CA PHE A 136 -13.23 -10.92 -12.02
C PHE A 136 -13.58 -12.04 -13.00
N LYS A 137 -12.74 -13.08 -13.05
CA LYS A 137 -12.90 -14.15 -14.04
C LYS A 137 -14.13 -15.03 -13.78
N GLU A 138 -14.56 -15.13 -12.52
CA GLU A 138 -15.74 -15.91 -12.13
C GLU A 138 -17.01 -15.07 -11.97
N ASP A 139 -16.94 -13.75 -12.25
CA ASP A 139 -18.11 -12.90 -12.24
C ASP A 139 -19.02 -13.22 -13.43
N PRO A 140 -20.23 -13.76 -13.20
CA PRO A 140 -21.15 -14.09 -14.28
C PRO A 140 -21.60 -12.85 -15.07
N ASP A 141 -21.62 -11.68 -14.43
CA ASP A 141 -22.00 -10.42 -15.06
C ASP A 141 -20.85 -9.82 -15.87
N ARG A 142 -19.62 -10.34 -15.70
CA ARG A 142 -18.37 -9.83 -16.33
C ARG A 142 -18.23 -8.31 -16.19
N LYS A 143 -18.72 -7.77 -15.08
CA LYS A 143 -18.78 -6.33 -14.82
C LYS A 143 -17.38 -5.79 -14.52
N GLN A 144 -17.15 -4.53 -14.88
CA GLN A 144 -16.06 -3.72 -14.34
C GLN A 144 -16.46 -3.18 -12.97
N ARG A 145 -15.81 -3.68 -11.92
CA ARG A 145 -16.04 -3.34 -10.52
C ARG A 145 -15.02 -2.30 -10.05
N THR A 146 -15.46 -1.47 -9.11
CA THR A 146 -14.69 -0.39 -8.49
C THR A 146 -14.93 -0.40 -6.98
N GLU A 147 -13.98 0.11 -6.21
CA GLU A 147 -14.10 0.42 -4.78
C GLU A 147 -14.80 -0.70 -3.98
N GLU A 148 -15.97 -0.40 -3.40
CA GLU A 148 -16.73 -1.32 -2.55
C GLU A 148 -17.21 -2.57 -3.29
N GLU A 149 -17.36 -2.53 -4.62
CA GLU A 149 -17.73 -3.72 -5.40
C GLU A 149 -16.59 -4.72 -5.51
N ILE A 150 -15.33 -4.25 -5.49
CA ILE A 150 -14.15 -5.10 -5.47
C ILE A 150 -14.03 -5.74 -4.08
N ILE A 151 -14.20 -4.95 -3.01
CA ILE A 151 -14.21 -5.43 -1.63
C ILE A 151 -15.31 -6.48 -1.42
N ALA A 152 -16.54 -6.17 -1.84
CA ALA A 152 -17.67 -7.08 -1.70
C ALA A 152 -17.46 -8.39 -2.47
N TRP A 153 -16.86 -8.34 -3.66
CA TRP A 153 -16.51 -9.53 -4.41
C TRP A 153 -15.48 -10.39 -3.68
N GLY A 154 -14.39 -9.79 -3.18
CA GLY A 154 -13.37 -10.48 -2.40
C GLY A 154 -13.95 -11.20 -1.17
N TRP A 155 -14.78 -10.50 -0.38
CA TRP A 155 -15.45 -11.11 0.77
C TRP A 155 -16.44 -12.21 0.39
N LYS A 156 -17.21 -12.03 -0.69
CA LYS A 156 -18.09 -13.10 -1.20
C LYS A 156 -17.28 -14.36 -1.53
N THR A 157 -16.21 -14.22 -2.32
CA THR A 157 -15.37 -15.35 -2.72
C THR A 157 -14.68 -16.00 -1.51
N PHE A 158 -14.19 -15.20 -0.56
CA PHE A 158 -13.60 -15.69 0.69
C PHE A 158 -14.62 -16.47 1.54
N LEU A 159 -15.87 -16.00 1.66
CA LEU A 159 -16.88 -16.73 2.44
C LEU A 159 -17.35 -18.01 1.72
N GLU A 160 -17.51 -17.96 0.40
CA GLU A 160 -17.86 -19.13 -0.42
C GLU A 160 -16.78 -20.22 -0.40
N ASN A 161 -15.51 -19.83 -0.28
CA ASN A 161 -14.39 -20.76 -0.11
C ASN A 161 -14.16 -21.22 1.35
N GLN A 162 -15.10 -20.93 2.25
CA GLN A 162 -15.03 -21.26 3.68
C GLN A 162 -13.88 -20.58 4.44
N GLY A 163 -13.40 -19.44 3.94
CA GLY A 163 -12.33 -18.67 4.53
C GLY A 163 -10.94 -19.28 4.36
N ALA A 164 -10.75 -20.12 3.33
CA ALA A 164 -9.54 -20.90 3.13
C ALA A 164 -8.35 -20.07 2.66
N ASP A 165 -8.60 -19.00 1.90
CA ASP A 165 -7.56 -18.17 1.28
C ASP A 165 -7.80 -16.67 1.53
N PRO A 166 -7.13 -16.07 2.53
CA PRO A 166 -7.29 -14.65 2.83
C PRO A 166 -6.67 -13.74 1.77
N GLU A 167 -5.77 -14.21 0.90
CA GLU A 167 -5.13 -13.36 -0.13
C GLU A 167 -6.12 -12.80 -1.15
N ILE A 168 -7.32 -13.38 -1.24
CA ILE A 168 -8.44 -12.92 -2.08
C ILE A 168 -9.07 -11.62 -1.53
N LEU A 169 -8.80 -11.25 -0.28
CA LEU A 169 -9.28 -9.99 0.28
C LEU A 169 -8.42 -8.83 -0.24
N VAL A 170 -9.03 -7.92 -1.00
CA VAL A 170 -8.38 -6.77 -1.63
C VAL A 170 -7.74 -5.80 -0.62
N GLU A 171 -8.17 -5.86 0.63
CA GLU A 171 -7.59 -5.11 1.73
C GLU A 171 -6.12 -5.45 1.98
N LEU A 172 -5.68 -6.67 1.66
CA LEU A 172 -4.27 -7.08 1.76
C LEU A 172 -3.38 -6.33 0.76
N PRO A 173 -3.62 -6.38 -0.57
CA PRO A 173 -2.88 -5.56 -1.51
C PRO A 173 -3.04 -4.05 -1.26
N MET A 174 -4.21 -3.57 -0.83
CA MET A 174 -4.41 -2.17 -0.46
C MET A 174 -3.61 -1.76 0.79
N THR A 175 -3.39 -2.67 1.74
CA THR A 175 -2.56 -2.38 2.91
C THR A 175 -1.09 -2.42 2.53
N LYS A 176 -0.68 -3.41 1.74
CA LYS A 176 0.72 -3.60 1.35
C LYS A 176 1.32 -2.40 0.64
N ILE A 177 0.54 -1.74 -0.21
CA ILE A 177 1.02 -0.54 -0.86
C ILE A 177 1.30 0.59 0.12
N GLY A 178 0.60 0.69 1.26
CA GLY A 178 0.90 1.69 2.30
C GLY A 178 2.19 1.39 3.08
N PHE A 179 2.63 0.12 3.10
CA PHE A 179 3.84 -0.34 3.78
C PHE A 179 5.04 -0.30 2.82
N PHE A 180 5.54 0.91 2.58
CA PHE A 180 6.71 1.15 1.73
C PHE A 180 8.04 0.90 2.45
N HIS A 181 8.43 -0.35 2.65
CA HIS A 181 9.72 -0.67 3.28
C HIS A 181 10.94 -0.27 2.41
N SER A 182 10.77 -0.06 1.10
CA SER A 182 11.85 0.19 0.14
C SER A 182 12.11 1.66 -0.22
N MET A 183 11.23 2.61 0.14
CA MET A 183 11.40 4.02 -0.23
C MET A 183 12.52 4.76 0.53
N LEU A 184 13.14 4.12 1.53
CA LEU A 184 14.44 4.60 2.08
C LEU A 184 15.56 4.63 1.02
N SER A 185 15.32 4.11 -0.19
CA SER A 185 16.25 4.13 -1.31
C SER A 185 15.84 5.06 -2.47
N ILE A 186 14.74 5.84 -2.37
CA ILE A 186 14.53 6.92 -3.35
C ILE A 186 15.58 7.99 -3.05
N SER A 187 16.65 7.94 -3.83
CA SER A 187 17.71 8.93 -3.83
C SER A 187 17.15 10.19 -4.51
N LEU A 188 16.35 10.98 -3.77
CA LEU A 188 15.96 12.34 -4.15
C LEU A 188 17.09 13.33 -3.85
#